data_AF-A0A970FHK4-F1
#
_entry.id   AF-A0A970FHK4-F1
#
_cell.length_a   1.000
_cell.length_b   1.000
_cell.length_c   1.000
_cell.angle_alpha   90.00
_cell.angle_beta   90.00
_cell.angle_gamma   90.00
#
_symmetry.space_group_name_H-M   'P 1'
#
loop_
_entity.id
_entity.type
_entity.pdbx_description
1 polymer ?
#
loop_
_entity_poly.entity_id
_entity_poly.type
_entity_poly.pdbx_seq_one_letter_code
_entity_poly.pdbx_strand_id
1 'polypeptide(L)'
;RIGNILLTRHNPQIIMAREVEEEVRRHFGDVVLENHVRQNVSLVEAAGMGLSIFSYDDGSNGAKDYAKVADELLERWKRDG
;
A
#
# COMPACT_ATOMS: atom_id res chain seq x y z
N ARG A 1 -20.00 3.67 2.02
CA ARG A 1 -19.40 3.05 0.81
C ARG A 1 -17.90 3.02 1.04
N ILE A 2 -17.24 1.87 0.85
CA ILE A 2 -15.77 1.77 0.96
C ILE A 2 -15.18 2.43 -0.28
N GLY A 3 -14.20 3.33 -0.09
CA GLY A 3 -13.56 4.08 -1.19
C GLY A 3 -12.49 3.26 -1.89
N ASN A 4 -11.45 2.85 -1.14
CA ASN A 4 -10.37 1.99 -1.62
C ASN A 4 -9.86 1.10 -0.48
N ILE A 5 -9.26 -0.06 -0.81
CA ILE A 5 -8.65 -1.01 0.12
C ILE A 5 -7.18 -1.15 -0.23
N LEU A 6 -6.30 -0.88 0.75
CA LEU A 6 -4.85 -1.03 0.64
C LEU A 6 -4.38 -2.27 1.39
N LEU A 7 -3.65 -3.16 0.71
CA LEU A 7 -2.96 -4.26 1.36
C LEU A 7 -1.64 -3.77 1.98
N THR A 8 -1.46 -4.02 3.28
CA THR A 8 -0.26 -3.63 4.03
C THR A 8 0.44 -4.85 4.61
N ARG A 9 1.75 -4.72 4.87
CA ARG A 9 2.66 -5.81 5.26
C ARG A 9 2.58 -7.01 4.29
N HIS A 10 2.19 -6.76 3.04
CA HIS A 10 2.02 -7.80 2.05
C HIS A 10 3.39 -8.24 1.49
N ASN A 11 3.58 -9.55 1.36
CA ASN A 11 4.74 -10.13 0.71
C ASN A 11 4.25 -11.16 -0.33
N PRO A 12 4.33 -10.86 -1.64
CA PRO A 12 3.81 -11.74 -2.69
C PRO A 12 4.59 -13.06 -2.82
N GLN A 13 5.72 -13.21 -2.13
CA GLN A 13 6.47 -14.46 -2.10
C GLN A 13 5.88 -15.48 -1.11
N ILE A 14 4.98 -15.05 -0.21
CA ILE A 14 4.33 -15.93 0.78
C ILE A 14 2.98 -16.40 0.21
N ILE A 15 2.79 -17.71 0.11
CA ILE A 15 1.55 -18.32 -0.43
C ILE A 15 0.31 -17.82 0.30
N MET A 16 0.31 -17.87 1.63
CA MET A 16 -0.81 -17.39 2.45
C MET A 16 -1.13 -15.91 2.21
N ALA A 17 -0.11 -15.07 1.95
CA ALA A 17 -0.35 -13.66 1.65
C ALA A 17 -1.03 -13.48 0.28
N ARG A 18 -0.70 -14.33 -0.70
CA ARG A 18 -1.37 -14.36 -2.00
C ARG A 18 -2.80 -14.87 -1.90
N GLU A 19 -3.05 -15.93 -1.14
CA GLU A 19 -4.40 -16.46 -0.93
C GLU A 19 -5.32 -15.41 -0.28
N VAL A 20 -4.81 -14.67 0.71
CA VAL A 20 -5.54 -13.55 1.33
C VAL A 20 -5.80 -12.43 0.31
N GLU A 21 -4.80 -12.06 -0.50
CA GLU A 21 -4.99 -11.07 -1.55
C GLU A 21 -6.07 -11.50 -2.57
N GLU A 22 -6.02 -12.74 -3.04
CA GLU A 22 -6.98 -13.29 -4.00
C GLU A 22 -8.41 -13.28 -3.44
N GLU A 23 -8.59 -13.63 -2.17
CA GLU A 23 -9.90 -13.61 -1.52
C GLU A 23 -10.42 -12.17 -1.32
N VAL A 24 -9.56 -11.25 -0.89
CA VAL A 24 -9.91 -9.83 -0.75
C VAL A 24 -10.31 -9.24 -2.11
N ARG A 25 -9.54 -9.52 -3.16
CA ARG A 25 -9.87 -9.08 -4.53
C ARG A 25 -11.16 -9.71 -5.04
N ARG A 26 -11.42 -10.99 -4.74
CA ARG A 26 -12.68 -11.65 -5.09
C ARG A 26 -13.89 -11.02 -4.41
N HIS A 27 -13.76 -10.63 -3.14
CA HIS A 27 -14.87 -10.08 -2.36
C HIS A 27 -15.12 -8.59 -2.64
N PHE A 28 -14.06 -7.80 -2.79
CA PHE A 28 -14.16 -6.35 -2.89
C PHE A 28 -13.94 -5.81 -4.32
N GLY A 29 -13.38 -6.61 -5.22
CA GLY A 29 -13.20 -6.26 -6.63
C GLY A 29 -12.33 -5.02 -6.81
N ASP A 30 -12.81 -4.09 -7.64
CA ASP A 30 -12.04 -2.96 -8.14
C ASP A 30 -11.69 -1.92 -7.08
N VAL A 31 -12.27 -1.96 -5.87
CA VAL A 31 -11.86 -1.04 -4.79
C VAL A 31 -10.53 -1.45 -4.16
N VAL A 32 -10.02 -2.64 -4.42
CA VAL A 32 -8.69 -3.06 -3.96
C VAL A 32 -7.63 -2.40 -4.83
N LEU A 33 -6.62 -1.81 -4.20
CA LEU A 33 -5.48 -1.20 -4.89
C LEU A 33 -4.56 -2.30 -5.47
N GLU A 34 -4.01 -2.04 -6.64
CA GLU A 34 -3.00 -2.90 -7.27
C GLU A 34 -1.66 -2.82 -6.52
N ASN A 35 -1.32 -1.63 -6.02
CA ASN A 35 -0.12 -1.42 -5.23
C ASN A 35 -0.35 -1.80 -3.76
N HIS A 36 0.68 -2.40 -3.15
CA HIS A 36 0.69 -2.78 -1.75
C HIS A 36 1.88 -2.16 -1.03
N VAL A 37 1.77 -2.04 0.30
CA VAL A 37 2.89 -1.63 1.17
C VAL A 37 3.47 -2.85 1.85
N ARG A 38 4.74 -3.17 1.60
CA ARG A 38 5.46 -4.26 2.29
C ARG A 38 5.89 -3.84 3.69
N GLN A 39 6.20 -4.83 4.52
CA GLN A 39 6.83 -4.56 5.81
C GLN A 39 8.23 -3.98 5.58
N ASN A 40 8.53 -2.87 6.25
CA ASN A 40 9.80 -2.16 6.10
C ASN A 40 10.24 -1.56 7.44
N VAL A 41 11.54 -1.64 7.75
CA VAL A 41 12.11 -1.13 9.01
C VAL A 41 12.03 0.39 9.06
N SER A 42 12.38 1.09 7.97
CA SER A 42 12.31 2.56 7.89
C SER A 42 10.89 3.08 8.16
N LEU A 43 9.83 2.35 7.79
CA LEU A 43 8.45 2.71 8.14
C LEU A 43 8.17 2.67 9.64
N VAL A 44 8.69 1.67 10.34
CA VAL A 44 8.51 1.52 11.79
C VAL A 44 9.27 2.63 12.53
N GLU A 45 10.50 2.92 12.10
CA GLU A 45 11.34 3.96 12.67
C GLU A 45 10.76 5.36 12.42
N ALA A 46 10.34 5.66 11.19
CA ALA A 46 9.69 6.93 10.84
C ALA A 46 8.46 7.19 11.71
N ALA A 47 7.60 6.17 11.89
CA ALA A 47 6.44 6.26 12.76
C ALA A 47 6.81 6.53 14.22
N GLY A 48 7.84 5.84 14.74
CA GLY A 48 8.34 6.06 16.10
C GLY A 48 8.90 7.47 16.34
N MET A 49 9.43 8.12 15.29
CA MET A 49 9.94 9.48 15.32
C MET A 49 8.89 10.55 15.00
N GLY A 50 7.66 10.15 14.64
CA GLY A 50 6.61 11.08 14.21
C GLY A 50 6.90 11.76 12.87
N LEU A 51 7.73 11.14 12.02
CA LEU A 51 8.09 11.64 10.70
C LEU A 51 7.32 10.88 9.62
N SER A 52 7.05 11.55 8.48
CA SER A 52 6.61 10.84 7.28
C SER A 52 7.74 9.98 6.74
N ILE A 53 7.42 8.89 6.03
CA ILE A 53 8.44 8.03 5.41
C ILE A 53 9.32 8.78 4.42
N PHE A 54 8.75 9.76 3.70
CA PHE A 54 9.49 10.62 2.76
C PHE A 54 10.44 11.59 3.47
N SER A 55 10.10 12.04 4.68
CA SER A 55 10.97 12.91 5.48
C SER A 55 12.06 12.14 6.21
N TYR A 56 11.80 10.87 6.55
CA TYR A 56 12.75 10.01 7.25
C TYR A 56 13.75 9.34 6.29
N ASP A 57 13.24 8.66 5.26
CA ASP A 57 14.05 7.92 4.28
C ASP A 57 13.29 7.78 2.94
N ASP A 58 13.41 8.81 2.11
CA ASP A 58 12.82 8.88 0.77
C ASP A 58 13.34 7.79 -0.19
N GLY A 59 14.54 7.26 0.07
CA GLY A 59 15.16 6.20 -0.72
C GLY A 59 14.65 4.79 -0.38
N SER A 60 13.97 4.64 0.77
CA SER A 60 13.50 3.36 1.28
C SER A 60 12.50 2.67 0.35
N ASN A 61 12.42 1.35 0.49
CA ASN A 61 11.34 0.59 -0.15
C ASN A 61 9.95 1.05 0.36
N GLY A 62 9.84 1.44 1.63
CA GLY A 62 8.58 1.96 2.19
C GLY A 62 8.13 3.26 1.50
N ALA A 63 9.04 4.21 1.29
CA ALA A 63 8.74 5.45 0.57
C ALA A 63 8.29 5.16 -0.87
N LYS A 64 9.01 4.29 -1.57
CA LYS A 64 8.67 3.88 -2.95
C LYS A 64 7.30 3.22 -3.05
N ASP A 65 6.93 2.37 -2.10
CA ASP A 65 5.63 1.70 -2.11
C ASP A 65 4.50 2.69 -1.82
N TYR A 66 4.67 3.58 -0.84
CA TYR A 66 3.69 4.63 -0.56
C TYR A 66 3.53 5.62 -1.74
N ALA A 67 4.62 5.95 -2.44
CA ALA A 67 4.56 6.78 -3.64
C ALA A 67 3.69 6.13 -4.73
N LYS A 68 3.89 4.83 -5.01
CA LYS A 68 3.06 4.11 -5.99
C LYS A 68 1.59 4.04 -5.59
N VAL A 69 1.31 3.82 -4.31
CA VAL A 69 -0.06 3.83 -3.78
C VAL A 69 -0.69 5.21 -3.95
N ALA A 70 0.04 6.28 -3.67
CA ALA A 70 -0.42 7.65 -3.85
C ALA A 70 -0.71 7.95 -5.33
N ASP A 71 0.18 7.54 -6.24
CA ASP A 71 -0.01 7.70 -7.69
C ASP A 71 -1.29 6.98 -8.15
N GLU A 72 -1.49 5.73 -7.73
CA GLU A 72 -2.70 4.97 -8.07
C GLU A 72 -3.98 5.63 -7.55
N LEU A 73 -3.95 6.13 -6.31
CA LEU A 73 -5.10 6.85 -5.73
C LEU A 73 -5.43 8.13 -6.50
N LEU A 74 -4.40 8.89 -6.91
CA LEU A 74 -4.58 10.09 -7.72
C LEU A 74 -5.15 9.76 -9.10
N GLU A 75 -4.67 8.68 -9.73
CA GLU A 75 -5.23 8.22 -11.00
C GLU A 75 -6.69 7.81 -10.89
N ARG A 76 -7.06 7.05 -9.84
CA ARG A 76 -8.45 6.66 -9.58
C ARG A 76 -9.33 7.88 -9.34
N TRP A 77 -8.87 8.82 -8.51
CA TRP A 77 -9.61 10.04 -8.21
C TRP A 77 -9.90 10.88 -9.46
N LYS A 78 -8.94 10.99 -10.39
CA LYS A 78 -9.14 11.66 -11.68
C LYS A 78 -10.13 10.96 -12.61
N ARG A 79 -10.36 9.65 -12.46
CA ARG A 79 -11.36 8.91 -13.24
C ARG A 79 -12.76 9.04 -12.67
N ASP A 80 -12.86 9.19 -11.35
CA ASP A 80 -14.12 9.23 -10.61
C ASP A 80 -14.70 10.65 -10.42
N GLY A 81 -13.89 11.70 -10.65
CA GLY A 81 -14.29 13.10 -10.61
C GLY A 81 -14.59 13.67 -11.99
#